data_AF-A0A318R581-F1
#
_entry.id   AF-A0A318R581-F1
#
_cell.length_a   1.000
_cell.length_b   1.000
_cell.length_c   1.000
_cell.angle_alpha   90.00
_cell.angle_beta   90.00
_cell.angle_gamma   90.00
#
_symmetry.space_group_name_H-M   'P 1'
#
loop_
_entity.id
_entity.type
_entity.pdbx_description
1 polymer ?
#
loop_
_entity_poly.entity_id
_entity_poly.type
_entity_poly.pdbx_seq_one_letter_code
_entity_poly.pdbx_strand_id
1 'polypeptide(L)'
;MEGIKSSWKGNVGGLIQDWKEIAGEQLALNCTPLNIQNKILTIGASHPQWRQALQYNRLELIESLKSYGYQIKEIRIRQHYPSDLVTRESEKEIWEKHPSRTDKNGITNCPFCKVPSPKGEVKLWGKCSFCRRKELRID
;
A
#
# COMPACT_ATOMS: atom_id res chain seq x y z
N MET A 1 42.00 -16.22 -6.21
CA MET A 1 40.89 -17.00 -5.63
C MET A 1 39.83 -17.14 -6.70
N GLU A 2 40.07 -18.06 -7.63
CA GLU A 2 39.21 -18.36 -8.76
C GLU A 2 38.82 -19.83 -8.63
N GLY A 3 37.52 -20.10 -8.54
CA GLY A 3 37.01 -21.46 -8.36
C GLY A 3 35.77 -21.44 -7.50
N ILE A 4 34.72 -22.12 -7.97
CA ILE A 4 33.35 -22.17 -7.39
C ILE A 4 32.42 -21.03 -7.88
N LYS A 5 32.29 -20.81 -9.19
CA LYS A 5 31.10 -20.11 -9.75
C LYS A 5 30.21 -21.01 -10.64
N SER A 6 30.61 -22.25 -10.88
CA SER A 6 30.09 -23.00 -12.04
C SER A 6 28.85 -23.86 -11.81
N SER A 7 28.31 -23.98 -10.59
CA SER A 7 27.27 -24.99 -10.30
C SER A 7 25.87 -24.45 -9.99
N TRP A 8 25.69 -23.13 -9.83
CA TRP A 8 24.43 -22.57 -9.30
C TRP A 8 23.59 -21.78 -10.31
N LYS A 9 23.76 -22.00 -11.63
CA LYS A 9 23.03 -21.32 -12.72
C LYS A 9 21.52 -21.67 -12.85
N GLY A 10 20.89 -22.05 -11.75
CA GLY A 10 19.44 -22.24 -11.61
C GLY A 10 18.86 -21.58 -10.37
N ASN A 11 19.68 -20.91 -9.55
CA ASN A 11 19.27 -20.27 -8.31
C ASN A 11 19.25 -18.75 -8.47
N VAL A 12 18.28 -18.09 -7.84
CA VAL A 12 18.18 -16.63 -7.79
C VAL A 12 19.41 -15.99 -7.12
N GLY A 13 20.06 -16.69 -6.18
CA GLY A 13 21.25 -16.17 -5.48
C GLY A 13 22.43 -15.87 -6.41
N GLY A 14 22.72 -16.77 -7.37
CA GLY A 14 23.76 -16.51 -8.38
C GLY A 14 23.36 -15.38 -9.32
N LEU A 15 22.09 -15.38 -9.74
CA LEU A 15 21.55 -14.31 -10.58
C LEU A 15 21.66 -12.93 -9.90
N ILE A 16 21.41 -12.82 -8.60
CA ILE A 16 21.53 -11.56 -7.85
C ILE A 16 22.97 -11.02 -7.89
N GLN A 17 23.98 -11.90 -7.83
CA GLN A 17 25.39 -11.48 -7.90
C GLN A 17 25.75 -10.97 -9.30
N ASP A 18 25.31 -11.66 -10.34
CA ASP A 18 25.60 -11.29 -11.74
C ASP A 18 24.61 -10.22 -12.28
N TRP A 19 23.55 -9.89 -11.53
CA TRP A 19 22.43 -9.05 -11.99
C TRP A 19 22.87 -7.68 -12.49
N LYS A 20 23.84 -7.06 -11.80
CA LYS A 20 24.36 -5.74 -12.18
C LYS A 20 25.02 -5.75 -13.56
N GLU A 21 25.74 -6.83 -13.89
CA GLU A 21 26.39 -7.01 -15.19
C GLU A 21 25.39 -7.37 -16.28
N ILE A 22 24.38 -8.19 -15.97
CA ILE A 22 23.38 -8.67 -16.95
C ILE A 22 22.34 -7.60 -17.30
N ALA A 23 21.78 -6.92 -16.30
CA ALA A 23 20.70 -5.94 -16.48
C ALA A 23 21.22 -4.50 -16.66
N GLY A 24 22.47 -4.24 -16.28
CA GLY A 24 23.03 -2.89 -16.28
C GLY A 24 22.61 -2.07 -15.06
N GLU A 25 23.29 -0.94 -14.87
CA GLU A 25 23.27 -0.17 -13.61
C GLU A 25 21.88 0.39 -13.26
N GLN A 26 21.16 0.90 -14.26
CA GLN A 26 19.84 1.52 -14.10
C GLN A 26 18.74 0.51 -13.71
N LEU A 27 18.75 -0.67 -14.36
CA LEU A 27 17.80 -1.74 -14.04
C LEU A 27 18.16 -2.41 -12.71
N ALA A 28 19.45 -2.60 -12.41
CA ALA A 28 19.88 -3.20 -11.15
C ALA A 28 19.50 -2.37 -9.91
N LEU A 29 19.46 -1.05 -10.04
CA LEU A 29 19.07 -0.15 -8.94
C LEU A 29 17.57 -0.20 -8.64
N ASN A 30 16.73 -0.34 -9.68
CA ASN A 30 15.29 -0.16 -9.56
C ASN A 30 14.47 -1.45 -9.69
N CYS A 31 15.13 -2.52 -10.12
CA CYS A 31 14.52 -3.81 -10.37
C CYS A 31 15.33 -4.91 -9.69
N THR A 32 14.66 -5.74 -8.89
CA THR A 32 15.30 -6.82 -8.15
C THR A 32 14.77 -8.18 -8.62
N PRO A 33 15.66 -9.13 -8.96
CA PRO A 33 15.23 -10.50 -9.25
C PRO A 33 14.75 -11.15 -7.95
N LEU A 34 13.49 -11.60 -7.94
CA LEU A 34 12.86 -12.16 -6.75
C LEU A 34 12.98 -13.67 -6.70
N ASN A 35 12.71 -14.35 -7.82
CA ASN A 35 12.73 -15.80 -7.89
C ASN A 35 12.82 -16.30 -9.34
N ILE A 36 13.36 -17.50 -9.53
CA ILE A 36 13.36 -18.24 -10.79
C ILE A 36 12.58 -19.54 -10.58
N GLN A 37 11.46 -19.71 -11.28
CA GLN A 37 10.65 -20.93 -11.21
C GLN A 37 10.23 -21.37 -12.60
N ASN A 38 10.39 -22.65 -12.92
CA ASN A 38 9.94 -23.22 -14.19
C ASN A 38 10.44 -22.47 -15.43
N LYS A 39 11.70 -21.97 -15.38
CA LYS A 39 12.32 -21.10 -16.40
C LYS A 39 11.66 -19.71 -16.54
N ILE A 40 10.91 -19.29 -15.54
CA ILE A 40 10.30 -17.96 -15.45
C ILE A 40 11.02 -17.16 -14.37
N LEU A 41 11.62 -16.03 -14.77
CA LEU A 41 12.25 -15.09 -13.85
C LEU A 41 11.20 -14.07 -13.40
N THR A 42 10.97 -13.99 -12.10
CA THR A 42 10.11 -12.96 -11.51
C THR A 42 10.97 -11.78 -11.04
N ILE A 43 10.71 -10.59 -11.58
CA ILE A 43 11.39 -9.35 -11.23
C ILE A 43 10.40 -8.42 -10.52
N GLY A 44 10.82 -7.88 -9.38
CA GLY A 44 10.12 -6.79 -8.71
C GLY A 44 10.61 -5.45 -9.26
N ALA A 45 9.69 -4.60 -9.70
CA ALA A 45 10.00 -3.23 -10.11
C ALA A 45 9.41 -2.23 -9.10
N SER A 46 10.24 -1.30 -8.62
CA SER A 46 9.85 -0.30 -7.62
C SER A 46 8.90 0.77 -8.15
N HIS A 47 8.95 1.07 -9.46
CA HIS A 47 8.17 2.15 -10.09
C HIS A 47 7.53 1.72 -11.43
N PRO A 48 6.35 2.24 -11.80
CA PRO A 48 5.68 1.91 -13.07
C PRO A 48 6.51 2.21 -14.33
N GLN A 49 7.37 3.23 -14.32
CA GLN A 49 8.28 3.53 -15.43
C GLN A 49 9.26 2.37 -15.69
N TRP A 50 9.83 1.77 -14.64
CA TRP A 50 10.75 0.64 -14.77
C TRP A 50 10.07 -0.63 -15.22
N ARG A 51 8.79 -0.81 -14.89
CA ARG A 51 7.98 -1.89 -15.46
C ARG A 51 7.84 -1.73 -16.98
N GLN A 52 7.56 -0.53 -17.47
CA GLN A 52 7.47 -0.27 -18.90
C GLN A 52 8.82 -0.50 -19.59
N ALA A 53 9.91 0.02 -19.02
CA ALA A 53 11.26 -0.21 -19.52
C ALA A 53 11.64 -1.70 -19.55
N LEU A 54 11.29 -2.47 -18.52
CA LEU A 54 11.51 -3.93 -18.47
C LEU A 54 10.66 -4.68 -19.49
N GLN A 55 9.44 -4.22 -19.78
CA GLN A 55 8.60 -4.83 -20.81
C GLN A 55 9.19 -4.61 -22.20
N TYR A 56 9.67 -3.39 -22.47
CA TYR A 56 10.29 -3.06 -23.75
C TYR A 56 11.60 -3.83 -23.97
N ASN A 57 12.49 -3.83 -22.97
CA ASN A 57 13.79 -4.51 -23.04
C ASN A 57 13.71 -6.01 -22.66
N ARG A 58 12.50 -6.59 -22.61
CA ARG A 58 12.28 -7.97 -22.14
C ARG A 58 13.06 -8.99 -22.95
N LEU A 59 13.10 -8.82 -24.27
CA LEU A 59 13.73 -9.76 -25.19
C LEU A 59 15.25 -9.71 -25.04
N GLU A 60 15.84 -8.52 -25.10
CA GLU A 60 17.29 -8.32 -24.91
C GLU A 60 17.75 -8.84 -23.55
N LEU A 61 16.97 -8.60 -22.50
CA LEU A 61 17.28 -9.11 -21.16
C LEU A 61 17.25 -10.64 -21.09
N ILE A 62 16.30 -11.30 -21.77
CA ILE A 62 16.25 -12.77 -21.88
C ILE A 62 17.48 -13.29 -22.63
N GLU A 63 17.94 -12.59 -23.67
CA GLU A 63 19.13 -12.97 -24.43
C GLU A 63 20.40 -12.82 -23.59
N SER A 64 20.57 -11.71 -22.87
CA SER A 64 21.68 -11.53 -21.93
C SER A 64 21.69 -12.62 -20.85
N LEU A 65 20.53 -12.95 -20.27
CA LEU A 65 20.40 -14.03 -19.30
C LEU A 65 20.83 -15.40 -19.89
N LYS A 66 20.44 -15.69 -21.14
CA LYS A 66 20.82 -16.92 -21.84
C LYS A 66 22.32 -16.99 -22.11
N SER A 67 22.94 -15.89 -22.55
CA SER A 67 24.39 -15.79 -22.79
C SER A 67 25.20 -16.03 -21.52
N TYR A 68 24.69 -15.62 -20.36
CA TYR A 68 25.28 -15.92 -19.05
C TYR A 68 24.99 -17.35 -18.57
N GLY A 69 24.21 -18.14 -19.30
CA GLY A 69 23.92 -19.55 -19.04
C GLY A 69 22.65 -19.82 -18.22
N TYR A 70 21.78 -18.81 -18.04
CA TYR A 70 20.47 -18.98 -17.43
C TYR A 70 19.42 -19.32 -18.49
N GLN A 71 18.75 -20.47 -18.38
CA GLN A 71 17.71 -20.88 -19.33
C GLN A 71 16.35 -20.25 -18.99
N ILE A 72 16.23 -18.93 -19.12
CA ILE A 72 14.97 -18.20 -18.89
C ILE A 72 14.15 -18.16 -20.17
N LYS A 73 12.89 -18.59 -20.10
CA LYS A 73 11.91 -18.55 -21.19
C LYS A 73 11.06 -17.29 -21.14
N GLU A 74 10.74 -16.83 -19.94
CA GLU A 74 9.83 -15.71 -19.73
C GLU A 74 10.24 -14.90 -18.50
N ILE A 75 10.10 -13.58 -18.60
CA ILE A 75 10.21 -12.67 -17.47
C ILE A 75 8.80 -12.24 -17.04
N ARG A 76 8.48 -12.40 -15.76
CA ARG A 76 7.25 -11.88 -15.13
C ARG A 76 7.59 -10.70 -14.24
N ILE A 77 6.89 -9.60 -14.44
CA ILE A 77 7.10 -8.38 -13.65
C ILE A 77 6.02 -8.32 -12.57
N ARG A 78 6.43 -8.40 -11.31
CA ARG A 78 5.54 -8.18 -10.16
C ARG A 78 5.58 -6.72 -9.75
N GLN A 79 4.43 -6.20 -9.32
CA GLN A 79 4.42 -4.90 -8.65
C GLN A 79 5.13 -5.10 -7.33
N HIS A 80 6.33 -4.55 -7.23
CA HIS A 80 6.98 -4.39 -5.96
C HIS A 80 6.88 -2.91 -5.62
N TYR A 81 5.64 -2.47 -5.34
CA TYR A 81 5.52 -1.22 -4.60
C TYR A 81 6.24 -1.49 -3.28
N PRO A 82 7.17 -0.63 -2.81
CA PRO A 82 7.39 -0.57 -1.38
C PRO A 82 5.99 -0.27 -0.85
N SER A 83 5.31 -1.27 -0.30
CA SER A 83 4.26 -0.96 0.62
C SER A 83 5.03 -0.24 1.71
N ASP A 84 5.04 1.08 1.67
CA ASP A 84 4.98 1.86 2.89
C ASP A 84 4.14 1.00 3.82
N LEU A 85 4.77 0.55 4.90
CA LEU A 85 4.06 -0.06 6.00
C LEU A 85 3.16 1.06 6.49
N VAL A 86 2.04 1.28 5.79
CA VAL A 86 0.95 2.12 6.21
C VAL A 86 0.60 1.43 7.51
N THR A 87 1.02 2.03 8.62
CA THR A 87 0.56 1.70 9.95
C THR A 87 -0.95 1.67 9.80
N ARG A 88 -1.49 0.45 9.69
CA ARG A 88 -2.92 0.26 9.53
C ARG A 88 -3.49 0.87 10.79
N GLU A 89 -4.12 2.02 10.64
CA GLU A 89 -4.83 2.65 11.74
C GLU A 89 -5.72 1.56 12.32
N SER A 90 -5.59 1.31 13.62
CA SER A 90 -6.39 0.27 14.25
C SER A 90 -7.86 0.59 14.02
N GLU A 91 -8.72 -0.42 13.91
CA GLU A 91 -10.16 -0.21 13.77
C GLU A 91 -10.66 0.79 14.81
N LYS A 92 -10.13 0.71 16.04
CA LYS A 92 -10.37 1.67 17.12
C LYS A 92 -10.08 3.13 16.73
N GLU A 93 -8.94 3.41 16.10
CA GLU A 93 -8.55 4.76 15.67
C GLU A 93 -9.46 5.30 14.56
N ILE A 94 -9.84 4.44 13.62
CA ILE A 94 -10.79 4.75 12.54
C ILE A 94 -12.16 5.07 13.14
N TRP A 95 -12.64 4.23 14.08
CA TRP A 95 -13.90 4.42 14.80
C TRP A 95 -13.89 5.62 15.75
N GLU A 96 -12.73 6.10 16.21
CA GLU A 96 -12.62 7.31 17.03
C GLU A 96 -12.69 8.60 16.22
N LYS A 97 -12.28 8.58 14.94
CA LYS A 97 -12.28 9.74 14.04
C LYS A 97 -13.52 9.82 13.15
N HIS A 98 -14.43 8.85 13.21
CA HIS A 98 -15.56 8.76 12.28
C HIS A 98 -16.58 9.90 12.47
N PRO A 99 -16.96 10.64 11.41
CA PRO A 99 -17.82 11.83 11.50
C PRO A 99 -19.25 11.54 12.00
N SER A 100 -19.72 10.29 11.89
CA SER A 100 -21.01 9.87 12.45
C SER A 100 -20.98 9.63 13.97
N ARG A 101 -19.81 9.71 14.63
CA ARG A 101 -19.70 9.54 16.08
C ARG A 101 -20.00 10.88 16.78
N THR A 102 -21.26 11.09 17.10
CA THR A 102 -21.82 12.25 17.82
C THR A 102 -21.35 12.42 19.28
N ASP A 103 -20.35 11.66 19.73
CA ASP A 103 -20.14 11.43 21.16
C ASP A 103 -19.11 12.32 21.84
N LYS A 104 -18.04 12.78 21.18
CA LYS A 104 -16.95 13.37 21.99
C LYS A 104 -17.25 14.74 22.62
N ASN A 105 -18.27 15.49 22.18
CA ASN A 105 -18.62 16.77 22.80
C ASN A 105 -20.08 17.22 22.63
N GLY A 106 -20.95 16.34 22.13
CA GLY A 106 -22.24 16.73 21.53
C GLY A 106 -23.40 16.93 22.49
N ILE A 107 -23.25 16.75 23.82
CA ILE A 107 -24.36 16.81 24.79
C ILE A 107 -24.09 17.91 25.84
N THR A 108 -25.13 18.64 26.22
CA THR A 108 -25.17 19.65 27.29
C THR A 108 -26.52 19.60 28.00
N ASN A 109 -26.60 20.03 29.26
CA ASN A 109 -27.89 20.10 29.95
C ASN A 109 -28.75 21.22 29.36
N CYS A 110 -30.03 20.94 29.15
CA CYS A 110 -30.98 21.96 28.75
C CYS A 110 -31.14 23.00 29.86
N PRO A 111 -31.11 24.32 29.57
CA PRO A 111 -31.27 25.35 30.61
C PRO A 111 -32.68 25.36 31.25
N PHE A 112 -33.69 24.77 30.60
CA PHE A 112 -35.08 24.80 31.10
C PHE A 112 -35.45 23.57 31.93
N CYS A 113 -35.12 22.37 31.46
CA CYS A 113 -35.51 21.12 32.12
C CYS A 113 -34.32 20.32 32.66
N LYS A 114 -33.09 20.81 32.47
CA LYS A 114 -31.83 20.20 32.94
C LYS A 114 -31.53 18.80 32.40
N VAL A 115 -32.31 18.30 31.44
CA VAL A 115 -32.09 17.00 30.80
C VAL A 115 -30.87 17.03 29.87
N PRO A 116 -30.11 15.93 29.74
CA PRO A 116 -29.00 15.84 28.79
C PRO A 116 -29.55 15.97 27.37
N SER A 117 -29.12 17.01 26.67
CA SER A 117 -29.65 17.41 25.36
C SER A 117 -28.49 17.67 24.40
N PRO A 118 -28.61 17.34 23.11
CA PRO A 118 -27.57 17.65 22.16
C PRO A 118 -27.23 19.14 22.13
N LYS A 119 -25.94 19.52 22.22
CA LYS A 119 -25.43 20.90 22.08
C LYS A 119 -25.93 21.56 20.80
N GLY A 120 -26.08 20.80 19.71
CA GLY A 120 -26.64 21.29 18.46
C GLY A 120 -28.07 21.82 18.64
N GLU A 121 -28.93 21.07 19.35
CA GLU A 121 -30.31 21.49 19.63
C GLU A 121 -30.36 22.70 20.56
N VAL A 122 -29.54 22.71 21.62
CA VAL A 122 -29.47 23.84 22.55
C VAL A 122 -28.94 25.09 21.88
N LYS A 123 -27.96 24.98 20.96
CA LYS A 123 -27.48 26.11 20.15
C LYS A 123 -28.53 26.62 19.17
N LEU A 124 -29.32 25.72 18.57
CA LEU A 124 -30.30 26.07 17.55
C LEU A 124 -31.57 26.69 18.12
N TRP A 125 -32.09 26.16 19.24
CA TRP A 125 -33.39 26.56 19.80
C TRP A 125 -33.29 27.20 21.20
N GLY A 126 -32.09 27.28 21.78
CA GLY A 126 -31.89 27.71 23.17
C GLY A 126 -32.38 26.70 24.21
N LYS A 127 -32.96 25.57 23.79
CA LYS A 127 -33.59 24.55 24.65
C LYS A 127 -33.61 23.19 23.95
N CYS A 128 -33.96 22.14 24.67
CA CYS A 128 -34.05 20.79 24.09
C CYS A 128 -35.29 20.63 23.19
N SER A 129 -35.27 19.61 22.33
CA SER A 129 -36.40 19.21 21.47
C SER A 129 -37.76 19.12 22.20
N PHE A 130 -37.77 18.61 23.44
CA PHE A 130 -39.00 18.47 24.22
C PHE A 130 -39.55 19.80 24.73
N CYS A 131 -38.69 20.70 25.21
CA CYS A 131 -39.09 22.03 25.63
C CYS A 131 -39.56 22.87 24.43
N ARG A 132 -38.89 22.74 23.28
CA ARG A 132 -39.33 23.40 22.04
C ARG A 132 -40.69 22.89 21.56
N ARG A 133 -40.93 21.58 21.62
CA ARG A 133 -42.24 21.00 21.30
C ARG A 133 -43.35 21.52 22.22
N LYS A 134 -43.09 21.70 23.52
CA LYS A 134 -44.10 22.25 24.46
C LYS A 134 -44.45 23.70 24.13
N GLU A 135 -43.46 24.51 23.75
CA GLU A 135 -43.68 25.91 23.33
C GLU A 135 -44.47 26.01 22.02
N LEU A 136 -44.20 25.14 21.05
CA LEU A 136 -44.93 25.11 19.78
C LEU A 136 -46.35 24.54 19.90
N ARG A 137 -46.73 24.01 21.08
CA ARG A 137 -48.06 23.46 21.38
C ARG A 137 -48.97 24.46 22.10
N ILE A 138 -48.60 25.74 22.15
CA ILE A 138 -49.50 26.79 22.64
C ILE A 138 -50.64 26.93 21.62
N ASP A 139 -51.80 26.41 22.00
CA ASP A 139 -53.14 26.85 21.57
C ASP A 139 -53.54 28.04 22.46
#